data_AF-A0A7V9LA42-F1
#
_entry.id   AF-A0A7V9LA42-F1
#
_cell.length_a   1.000
_cell.length_b   1.000
_cell.length_c   1.000
_cell.angle_alpha   90.00
_cell.angle_beta   90.00
_cell.angle_gamma   90.00
#
_symmetry.space_group_name_H-M   'P 1'
#
loop_
_entity.id
_entity.type
_entity.pdbx_description
1 polymer ?
#
loop_
_entity_poly.entity_id
_entity_poly.type
_entity_poly.pdbx_seq_one_letter_code
_entity_poly.pdbx_strand_id
1 'polypeptide(L)'
;MFRDDEAARAQYQAALERKATRVDELEARVYELEAENQALRARVFATVAAPPLAAEDIHIDAKLEGYVLALIKATDPRLTEGILVGAPPTASRPILAASRAHARAAGRRYATPDDVRRAAHELLPSRIMMQDPEADPRSIVRAIVDVVEVP
;
A
#
# COMPACT_ATOMS: atom_id res chain seq x y z
N MET A 1 -34.87 -41.16 -49.41
CA MET A 1 -34.51 -40.18 -50.46
C MET A 1 -34.09 -38.90 -49.74
N PHE A 2 -32.79 -38.77 -49.46
CA PHE A 2 -32.23 -37.56 -48.86
C PHE A 2 -32.39 -36.44 -49.89
N ARG A 3 -33.28 -35.47 -49.65
CA ARG A 3 -33.21 -34.21 -50.39
C ARG A 3 -31.90 -33.57 -49.96
N ASP A 4 -30.96 -33.48 -50.89
CA ASP A 4 -29.78 -32.64 -50.76
C ASP A 4 -30.29 -31.21 -50.50
N ASP A 5 -30.26 -30.81 -49.24
CA ASP A 5 -30.62 -29.46 -48.82
C ASP A 5 -29.42 -28.55 -49.06
N GLU A 6 -29.11 -28.36 -50.34
CA GLU A 6 -28.04 -27.51 -50.85
C GLU A 6 -28.16 -26.08 -50.30
N ALA A 7 -29.40 -25.62 -50.09
CA ALA A 7 -29.70 -24.36 -49.44
C ALA A 7 -29.26 -24.33 -47.97
N ALA A 8 -29.53 -25.39 -47.19
CA ALA A 8 -29.06 -25.48 -45.80
C ALA A 8 -27.53 -25.55 -45.70
N ARG A 9 -26.86 -26.25 -46.63
CA ARG A 9 -25.39 -26.29 -46.70
C ARG A 9 -24.81 -24.92 -47.05
N ALA A 10 -25.38 -24.22 -48.03
CA ALA A 10 -24.94 -22.87 -48.42
C ALA A 10 -25.13 -21.85 -47.29
N GLN A 11 -26.25 -21.92 -46.56
CA GLN A 11 -26.49 -21.07 -45.39
C GLN A 11 -25.50 -21.34 -44.25
N TYR A 12 -25.17 -22.61 -44.01
CA TYR A 12 -24.17 -23.00 -43.01
C TYR A 12 -22.76 -22.50 -43.40
N GLN A 13 -22.36 -22.63 -44.66
CA GLN A 13 -21.09 -22.10 -45.15
C GLN A 13 -21.01 -20.58 -45.04
N ALA A 14 -22.05 -19.85 -45.47
CA ALA A 14 -22.09 -18.39 -45.32
C ALA A 14 -22.06 -17.95 -43.84
N ALA A 15 -22.68 -18.73 -42.93
CA ALA A 15 -22.61 -18.46 -41.49
C ALA A 15 -21.21 -18.74 -40.90
N LEU A 16 -20.50 -19.78 -41.39
CA LEU A 16 -19.13 -20.06 -41.02
C LEU A 16 -18.17 -18.98 -41.51
N GLU A 17 -18.32 -18.51 -42.75
CA GLU A 17 -17.52 -17.43 -43.32
C GLU A 17 -17.70 -16.13 -42.53
N ARG A 18 -18.93 -15.76 -42.20
CA ARG A 18 -19.21 -14.59 -41.33
C ARG A 18 -18.57 -14.72 -39.95
N LYS A 19 -18.61 -15.92 -39.35
CA LYS A 19 -17.95 -16.17 -38.07
C LYS A 19 -16.44 -16.09 -38.19
N ALA A 20 -15.85 -16.63 -39.26
CA ALA A 20 -14.41 -16.54 -39.53
C ALA A 20 -13.96 -15.09 -39.65
N THR A 21 -14.62 -14.28 -40.49
CA THR A 21 -14.34 -12.84 -40.60
C THR A 21 -14.48 -12.12 -39.26
N ARG A 22 -15.50 -12.48 -38.46
CA ARG A 22 -15.70 -11.89 -37.14
C ARG A 22 -14.61 -12.27 -36.14
N VAL A 23 -14.07 -13.49 -36.21
CA VAL A 23 -12.94 -13.93 -35.39
C VAL A 23 -11.69 -13.14 -35.79
N ASP A 24 -11.40 -13.02 -37.09
CA ASP A 24 -10.25 -12.26 -37.59
C ASP A 24 -10.28 -10.78 -37.14
N GLU A 25 -11.45 -10.15 -37.22
CA GLU A 25 -11.67 -8.78 -36.70
C GLU A 25 -11.42 -8.66 -35.19
N LEU A 26 -11.87 -9.65 -34.42
CA LEU A 26 -11.72 -9.66 -32.97
C LEU A 26 -10.26 -9.90 -32.56
N GLU A 27 -9.55 -10.81 -33.24
CA GLU A 27 -8.13 -11.05 -33.00
C GLU A 27 -7.31 -9.79 -33.29
N ALA A 28 -7.56 -9.13 -34.41
CA ALA A 28 -6.92 -7.83 -34.72
C ALA A 28 -7.19 -6.78 -33.63
N ARG A 29 -8.43 -6.72 -33.13
CA ARG A 29 -8.81 -5.79 -32.05
C ARG A 29 -8.13 -6.11 -30.72
N VAL A 30 -7.96 -7.38 -30.39
CA VAL A 30 -7.25 -7.82 -29.17
C VAL A 30 -5.80 -7.38 -29.24
N TYR A 31 -5.12 -7.58 -30.37
CA TYR A 31 -3.73 -7.14 -30.56
C TYR A 31 -3.56 -5.62 -30.37
N GLU A 32 -4.47 -4.81 -30.94
CA GLU A 32 -4.45 -3.35 -30.74
C GLU A 32 -4.63 -2.97 -29.27
N LEU A 33 -5.62 -3.57 -28.60
CA LEU A 33 -5.92 -3.28 -27.20
C LEU A 33 -4.80 -3.73 -26.26
N GLU A 34 -4.11 -4.82 -26.56
CA GLU A 34 -2.95 -5.26 -25.79
C GLU A 34 -1.79 -4.28 -25.94
N ALA A 35 -1.53 -3.79 -27.16
CA ALA A 35 -0.51 -2.77 -27.41
C ALA A 35 -0.84 -1.45 -26.68
N GLU A 36 -2.09 -0.99 -26.73
CA GLU A 36 -2.55 0.20 -26.01
C GLU A 36 -2.45 0.02 -24.49
N ASN A 37 -2.88 -1.12 -23.96
CA ASN A 37 -2.75 -1.44 -22.54
C ASN A 37 -1.28 -1.48 -22.10
N GLN A 38 -0.39 -2.02 -22.93
CA GLN A 38 1.04 -2.05 -22.63
C GLN A 38 1.63 -0.63 -22.59
N ALA A 39 1.23 0.25 -23.51
CA ALA A 39 1.64 1.66 -23.53
C ALA A 39 1.08 2.43 -22.31
N LEU A 40 -0.18 2.19 -21.94
CA LEU A 40 -0.81 2.79 -20.76
C LEU A 40 -0.13 2.33 -19.47
N ARG A 41 0.17 1.04 -19.32
CA ARG A 41 0.92 0.49 -18.18
C ARG A 41 2.30 1.13 -18.07
N ALA A 42 3.02 1.29 -19.19
CA ALA A 42 4.31 1.96 -19.21
C ALA A 42 4.22 3.44 -18.78
N ARG A 43 3.20 4.18 -19.24
CA ARG A 43 2.96 5.58 -18.82
C ARG A 43 2.61 5.71 -17.35
N VAL A 44 1.73 4.83 -16.84
CA VAL A 44 1.36 4.81 -15.43
C VAL A 44 2.59 4.53 -14.57
N PHE A 45 3.37 3.52 -14.94
CA PHE A 45 4.59 3.17 -14.23
C PHE A 45 5.61 4.32 -14.26
N ALA A 46 5.82 4.97 -15.41
CA ALA A 46 6.71 6.13 -15.55
C ALA A 46 6.24 7.35 -14.74
N THR A 47 4.93 7.55 -14.59
CA THR A 47 4.36 8.65 -13.80
C THR A 47 4.48 8.39 -12.30
N VAL A 48 4.30 7.14 -11.86
CA VAL A 48 4.60 6.71 -10.48
C VAL A 48 6.10 6.75 -10.21
N ALA A 49 6.94 6.58 -11.24
CA ALA A 49 8.39 6.68 -11.20
C ALA A 49 8.95 8.10 -11.44
N ALA A 50 8.14 9.16 -11.29
CA ALA A 50 8.69 10.50 -11.04
C ALA A 50 9.70 10.38 -9.88
N PRO A 51 10.88 11.03 -9.97
CA PRO A 51 12.01 10.70 -9.13
C PRO A 51 11.53 10.69 -7.68
N PRO A 52 11.74 9.59 -6.95
CA PRO A 52 11.46 9.60 -5.53
C PRO A 52 12.23 10.80 -5.00
N LEU A 53 11.54 11.81 -4.46
CA LEU A 53 12.15 12.51 -3.35
C LEU A 53 12.59 11.37 -2.44
N ALA A 54 13.90 11.28 -2.18
CA ALA A 54 14.42 10.27 -1.28
C ALA A 54 13.57 10.37 -0.01
N ALA A 55 13.28 9.28 0.69
CA ALA A 55 12.47 9.42 1.91
C ALA A 55 13.13 10.46 2.84
N GLU A 56 14.44 10.56 2.77
CA GLU A 56 15.35 11.53 3.38
C GLU A 56 15.07 13.01 3.02
N ASP A 57 14.44 13.30 1.88
CA ASP A 57 14.09 14.66 1.44
C ASP A 57 12.81 15.21 2.11
N ILE A 58 12.08 14.36 2.83
CA ILE A 58 10.90 14.79 3.61
C ILE A 58 11.37 15.41 4.91
N HIS A 59 11.00 16.67 5.11
CA HIS A 59 11.31 17.41 6.32
C HIS A 59 10.54 16.83 7.53
N ILE A 60 11.26 16.58 8.63
CA ILE A 60 10.68 16.29 9.94
C ILE A 60 11.15 17.37 10.90
N ASP A 61 10.17 18.03 11.54
CA ASP A 61 10.45 19.04 12.57
C ASP A 61 10.93 18.37 13.87
N ALA A 62 11.80 19.04 14.62
CA ALA A 62 12.33 18.56 15.89
C ALA A 62 11.23 18.21 16.91
N LYS A 63 10.07 18.87 16.85
CA LYS A 63 8.90 18.52 17.68
C LYS A 63 8.36 17.13 17.38
N LEU A 64 8.35 16.71 16.12
CA LEU A 64 7.94 15.36 15.73
C LEU A 64 8.96 14.32 16.16
N GLU A 65 10.25 14.64 16.14
CA GLU A 65 11.27 13.77 16.73
C GLU A 65 11.07 13.60 18.24
N GLY A 66 10.76 14.70 18.94
CA GLY A 66 10.37 14.69 20.35
C GLY A 66 9.13 13.85 20.61
N TYR A 67 8.11 13.94 19.74
CA TYR A 67 6.89 13.14 19.82
C TYR A 67 7.18 11.64 19.65
N VAL A 68 8.02 11.25 18.68
CA VAL A 68 8.46 9.86 18.51
C VAL A 68 9.18 9.35 19.76
N LEU A 69 10.06 10.15 20.35
CA LEU A 69 10.75 9.80 21.60
C LEU A 69 9.77 9.66 22.77
N ALA A 70 8.77 10.52 22.86
CA ALA A 70 7.72 10.45 23.88
C ALA A 70 6.90 9.15 23.75
N LEU A 71 6.51 8.79 22.52
CA LEU A 71 5.82 7.52 22.23
C LEU A 71 6.66 6.31 22.63
N ILE A 72 7.95 6.29 22.27
CA ILE A 72 8.86 5.20 22.67
C ILE A 72 9.00 5.13 24.19
N LYS A 73 9.19 6.28 24.85
CA LYS A 73 9.28 6.34 26.31
C LYS A 73 8.02 5.82 27.00
N ALA A 74 6.85 6.12 26.46
CA ALA A 74 5.57 5.63 27.00
C ALA A 74 5.44 4.09 26.95
N THR A 75 6.26 3.40 26.15
CA THR A 75 6.33 1.92 26.19
C THR A 75 7.16 1.35 27.34
N ASP A 76 7.80 2.19 28.17
CA ASP A 76 8.56 1.73 29.34
C ASP A 76 7.63 0.94 30.31
N PRO A 77 8.00 -0.29 30.72
CA PRO A 77 7.20 -1.10 31.64
C PRO A 77 6.97 -0.45 33.02
N ARG A 78 7.74 0.60 33.35
CA ARG A 78 7.55 1.41 34.58
C ARG A 78 6.48 2.48 34.43
N LEU A 79 6.13 2.84 33.20
CA LEU A 79 5.14 3.88 32.88
C LEU A 79 3.82 3.29 32.41
N THR A 80 3.87 2.12 31.76
CA THR A 80 2.68 1.45 31.20
C THR A 80 2.63 0.01 31.69
N GLU A 81 1.59 -0.29 32.48
CA GLU A 81 1.31 -1.64 32.98
C GLU A 81 0.98 -2.61 31.83
N GLY A 82 1.29 -3.90 32.00
CA GLY A 82 1.07 -4.94 31.00
C GLY A 82 2.19 -5.10 29.97
N ILE A 83 3.15 -4.16 29.91
CA ILE A 83 4.38 -4.32 29.13
C ILE A 83 5.45 -5.01 30.00
N LEU A 84 6.08 -6.04 29.44
CA LEU A 84 7.25 -6.71 30.02
C LEU A 84 8.55 -6.06 29.54
N VAL A 85 8.64 -5.74 28.25
CA VAL A 85 9.79 -5.06 27.64
C VAL A 85 9.30 -3.97 26.70
N GLY A 86 9.73 -2.74 26.93
CA GLY A 86 9.42 -1.58 26.09
C GLY A 86 10.24 -1.51 24.81
N ALA A 87 9.83 -0.64 23.89
CA ALA A 87 10.52 -0.43 22.64
C ALA A 87 11.92 0.20 22.88
N PRO A 88 12.96 -0.23 22.15
CA PRO A 88 14.29 0.32 22.32
C PRO A 88 14.37 1.76 21.76
N PRO A 89 15.28 2.61 22.25
CA PRO A 89 15.48 3.97 21.72
C PRO A 89 15.74 4.01 20.20
N THR A 90 16.34 2.95 19.67
CA THR A 90 16.63 2.77 18.24
C THR A 90 15.37 2.57 17.38
N ALA A 91 14.20 2.33 17.99
CA ALA A 91 12.91 2.27 17.30
C ALA A 91 12.50 3.60 16.65
N SER A 92 13.10 4.72 17.08
CA SER A 92 12.87 6.05 16.51
C SER A 92 13.20 6.11 15.02
N ARG A 93 14.31 5.51 14.59
CA ARG A 93 14.78 5.53 13.19
C ARG A 93 13.76 4.97 12.20
N PRO A 94 13.26 3.73 12.37
CA PRO A 94 12.26 3.17 11.46
C PRO A 94 10.91 3.89 11.55
N ILE A 95 10.51 4.40 12.71
CA ILE A 95 9.26 5.19 12.84
C ILE A 95 9.36 6.49 12.03
N LEU A 96 10.47 7.23 12.16
CA LEU A 96 10.71 8.44 11.39
C LEU A 96 10.76 8.14 9.89
N ALA A 97 11.44 7.06 9.47
CA ALA A 97 11.49 6.66 8.07
C ALA A 97 10.10 6.33 7.49
N ALA A 98 9.27 5.58 8.23
CA ALA A 98 7.91 5.29 7.83
C ALA A 98 7.04 6.56 7.79
N SER A 99 7.23 7.49 8.73
CA SER A 99 6.53 8.78 8.74
C SER A 99 6.85 9.59 7.48
N ARG A 100 8.13 9.61 7.04
CA ARG A 100 8.52 10.23 5.76
C ARG A 100 7.87 9.53 4.57
N ALA A 101 7.82 8.20 4.57
CA ALA A 101 7.17 7.44 3.51
C ALA A 101 5.66 7.76 3.41
N HIS A 102 4.95 7.87 4.55
CA HIS A 102 3.54 8.25 4.59
C HIS A 102 3.29 9.66 4.05
N ALA A 103 4.09 10.63 4.51
CA ALA A 103 4.01 12.01 4.03
C ALA A 103 4.25 12.09 2.51
N ARG A 104 5.26 11.37 2.02
CA ARG A 104 5.58 11.31 0.59
C ARG A 104 4.47 10.65 -0.22
N ALA A 105 3.91 9.53 0.26
CA ALA A 105 2.79 8.85 -0.39
C ALA A 105 1.56 9.76 -0.48
N ALA A 106 1.39 10.68 0.47
CA ALA A 106 0.37 11.72 0.47
C ALA A 106 0.74 12.96 -0.38
N GLY A 107 1.88 12.96 -1.09
CA GLY A 107 2.34 14.09 -1.91
C GLY A 107 2.84 15.30 -1.11
N ARG A 108 3.08 15.14 0.20
CA ARG A 108 3.61 16.19 1.08
C ARG A 108 5.13 16.16 1.11
N ARG A 109 5.75 17.30 1.38
CA ARG A 109 7.22 17.45 1.59
C ARG A 109 7.63 17.55 3.06
N TYR A 110 6.68 17.41 3.98
CA TYR A 110 6.91 17.44 5.42
C TYR A 110 6.02 16.37 6.08
N ALA A 111 6.53 15.78 7.16
CA ALA A 111 5.75 14.87 7.99
C ALA A 111 4.78 15.63 8.90
N THR A 112 3.65 15.01 9.19
CA THR A 112 2.65 15.48 10.14
C THR A 112 2.58 14.54 11.35
N PRO A 113 1.95 14.95 12.47
CA PRO A 113 1.78 14.04 13.60
C PRO A 113 0.99 12.77 13.24
N ASP A 114 0.02 12.87 12.31
CA ASP A 114 -0.73 11.69 11.84
C ASP A 114 0.16 10.66 11.13
N ASP A 115 1.18 11.12 10.40
CA ASP A 115 2.16 10.22 9.77
C ASP A 115 2.95 9.44 10.84
N VAL A 116 3.29 10.11 11.95
CA VAL A 116 3.97 9.49 13.11
C VAL A 116 3.05 8.52 13.83
N ARG A 117 1.79 8.90 14.10
CA ARG A 117 0.80 8.04 14.76
C ARG A 117 0.58 6.75 13.95
N ARG A 118 0.44 6.89 12.63
CA ARG A 118 0.29 5.75 11.72
C ARG A 118 1.53 4.84 11.78
N ALA A 119 2.73 5.41 11.66
CA ALA A 119 3.98 4.64 11.76
C ALA A 119 4.12 3.95 13.13
N ALA A 120 3.70 4.59 14.22
CA ALA A 120 3.72 4.03 15.56
C ALA A 120 2.80 2.81 15.69
N HIS A 121 1.56 2.89 15.18
CA HIS A 121 0.64 1.74 15.16
C HIS A 121 1.17 0.57 14.32
N GLU A 122 1.88 0.86 13.22
CA GLU A 122 2.44 -0.17 12.33
C GLU A 122 3.68 -0.86 12.93
N LEU A 123 4.53 -0.11 13.65
CA LEU A 123 5.89 -0.56 14.00
C LEU A 123 6.13 -0.83 15.49
N LEU A 124 5.42 -0.18 16.42
CA LEU A 124 5.62 -0.42 17.86
C LEU A 124 5.13 -1.80 18.35
N PRO A 125 4.04 -2.40 17.82
CA PRO A 125 3.52 -3.66 18.37
C PRO A 125 4.54 -4.81 18.29
N SER A 126 5.40 -4.84 17.26
CA SER A 126 6.46 -5.85 17.10
C SER A 126 7.73 -5.54 17.88
N ARG A 127 7.76 -4.42 18.62
CA ARG A 127 8.92 -3.92 19.37
C ARG A 127 8.71 -3.90 20.87
N ILE A 128 7.53 -4.27 21.34
CA ILE A 128 7.22 -4.43 22.75
C ILE A 128 6.92 -5.91 23.05
N MET A 129 7.21 -6.33 24.27
CA MET A 129 6.85 -7.65 24.78
C MET A 129 5.83 -7.46 25.89
N MET A 130 4.74 -8.22 25.86
CA MET A 130 3.68 -8.17 26.87
C MET A 130 4.01 -9.07 28.05
N GLN A 131 3.47 -8.74 29.22
CA GLN A 131 3.55 -9.61 30.41
C GLN A 131 2.66 -10.85 30.26
N ASP A 132 1.46 -10.65 29.72
CA ASP A 132 0.53 -11.72 29.34
C ASP A 132 0.76 -12.12 27.87
N PRO A 133 1.13 -13.37 27.57
CA PRO A 133 1.31 -13.85 26.21
C PRO A 133 0.05 -13.78 25.32
N GLU A 134 -1.14 -13.80 25.91
CA GLU A 134 -2.41 -13.74 25.19
C GLU A 134 -2.87 -12.30 24.89
N ALA A 135 -2.21 -11.31 25.49
CA ALA A 135 -2.55 -9.90 25.29
C ALA A 135 -2.07 -9.37 23.93
N ASP A 136 -2.90 -8.56 23.27
CA ASP A 136 -2.57 -7.94 21.98
C ASP A 136 -1.74 -6.66 22.18
N PRO A 137 -0.47 -6.62 21.72
CA PRO A 137 0.38 -5.43 21.82
C PRO A 137 -0.20 -4.20 21.10
N ARG A 138 -1.00 -4.41 20.04
CA ARG A 138 -1.58 -3.30 19.26
C ARG A 138 -2.59 -2.50 20.07
N SER A 139 -3.27 -3.15 21.02
CA SER A 139 -4.25 -2.49 21.88
C SER A 139 -3.58 -1.51 22.84
N ILE A 140 -2.46 -1.91 23.47
CA ILE A 140 -1.66 -1.00 24.30
C ILE A 140 -1.03 0.12 23.49
N VAL A 141 -0.46 -0.19 22.31
CA VAL A 141 0.11 0.84 21.44
C VAL A 141 -0.94 1.88 21.05
N ARG A 142 -2.19 1.46 20.81
CA ARG A 142 -3.29 2.39 20.53
C ARG A 142 -3.55 3.32 21.71
N ALA A 143 -3.65 2.78 22.92
CA ALA A 143 -3.83 3.57 24.13
C ALA A 143 -2.68 4.57 24.34
N ILE A 144 -1.43 4.16 24.13
CA ILE A 144 -0.26 5.04 24.20
C ILE A 144 -0.37 6.19 23.21
N VAL A 145 -0.67 5.88 21.94
CA VAL A 145 -0.77 6.89 20.87
C VAL A 145 -1.89 7.91 21.13
N ASP A 146 -2.96 7.49 21.80
CA ASP A 146 -4.08 8.37 22.11
C ASP A 146 -3.85 9.27 23.34
N VAL A 147 -2.95 8.86 24.25
CA VAL A 147 -2.65 9.60 25.50
C VAL A 147 -1.44 10.52 25.37
N VAL A 148 -0.44 10.16 24.56
CA VAL A 148 0.77 10.99 24.38
C VAL A 148 0.41 12.26 23.60
N GLU A 149 0.69 13.41 24.21
CA GLU A 149 0.38 14.74 23.66
C GLU A 149 0.98 14.94 22.26
N VAL A 150 0.14 15.45 21.36
CA VAL A 150 0.51 15.77 19.99
C VAL A 150 1.06 17.21 19.93
N PRO A 151 2.24 17.44 19.32
CA PRO A 151 2.91 18.75 19.31
C PRO A 151 2.34 19.81 18.35
#